data_AF-A0A0C2D2D1-F1
#
_entry.id   AF-A0A0C2D2D1-F1
#
_cell.length_a   1.000
_cell.length_b   1.000
_cell.length_c   1.000
_cell.angle_alpha   90.00
_cell.angle_beta   90.00
_cell.angle_gamma   90.00
#
_symmetry.space_group_name_H-M   'P 1'
#
loop_
_entity.id
_entity.type
_entity.pdbx_description
1 polymer ?
#
loop_
_entity_poly.entity_id
_entity_poly.type
_entity_poly.pdbx_seq_one_letter_code
_entity_poly.pdbx_strand_id
1 'polypeptide(L)'
;MAAVAFSPDGNLIATASKDQTARLWDVASGKLISTLEGHSGFVLAVAFSPDGNHIAAGQGQTVTLWPMPELAVELACERARKFGSYPRVAKICGL
;
A
#
# COMPACT_ATOMS: atom_id res chain seq x y z
N MET A 1 -1.99 -0.09 18.14
CA MET A 1 -1.89 0.36 16.74
C MET A 1 -1.06 1.62 16.72
N ALA A 2 -0.13 1.79 15.78
CA ALA A 2 0.79 2.92 15.78
C ALA A 2 0.45 3.98 14.73
N ALA A 3 0.19 3.57 13.48
CA ALA A 3 -0.19 4.48 12.39
C ALA A 3 -1.06 3.78 11.32
N VAL A 4 -1.80 4.59 10.56
CA VAL A 4 -2.57 4.19 9.38
C VAL A 4 -2.46 5.28 8.31
N ALA A 5 -2.38 4.90 7.05
CA ALA A 5 -2.35 5.81 5.91
C ALA A 5 -3.21 5.27 4.76
N PHE A 6 -3.86 6.16 4.02
CA PHE A 6 -4.48 5.85 2.74
C PHE A 6 -3.49 6.06 1.60
N SER A 7 -3.59 5.26 0.54
CA SER A 7 -2.91 5.54 -0.72
C SER A 7 -3.46 6.82 -1.37
N PRO A 8 -2.69 7.51 -2.23
CA PRO A 8 -3.14 8.74 -2.89
C PRO A 8 -4.39 8.55 -3.76
N ASP A 9 -4.59 7.36 -4.30
CA ASP A 9 -5.76 6.99 -5.09
C ASP A 9 -6.94 6.47 -4.24
N GLY A 10 -6.74 6.32 -2.92
CA GLY A 10 -7.76 5.86 -1.97
C GLY A 10 -8.12 4.39 -2.05
N ASN A 11 -7.44 3.58 -2.88
CA ASN A 11 -7.78 2.17 -3.07
C ASN A 11 -7.16 1.25 -2.02
N LEU A 12 -6.10 1.71 -1.35
CA LEU A 12 -5.31 0.92 -0.42
C LEU A 12 -5.19 1.61 0.94
N ILE A 13 -5.05 0.80 1.99
CA ILE A 13 -4.66 1.25 3.32
C ILE A 13 -3.35 0.57 3.69
N ALA A 14 -2.43 1.32 4.26
CA ALA A 14 -1.25 0.79 4.93
C ALA A 14 -1.39 0.97 6.45
N THR A 15 -1.04 -0.04 7.22
CA THR A 15 -1.07 -0.01 8.69
C THR A 15 0.29 -0.38 9.27
N ALA A 16 0.70 0.30 10.33
CA ALA A 16 1.89 0.00 11.11
C ALA A 16 1.53 -0.69 12.44
N SER A 17 2.30 -1.73 12.79
CA SER A 17 2.02 -2.56 13.96
C SER A 17 3.25 -2.79 14.84
N LYS A 18 2.97 -3.00 16.14
CA LYS A 18 3.98 -3.39 17.14
C LYS A 18 4.41 -4.85 17.00
N ASP A 19 3.75 -5.63 16.15
CA ASP A 19 4.19 -6.99 15.78
C ASP A 19 5.37 -6.99 14.79
N GLN A 20 5.99 -5.84 14.57
CA GLN A 20 7.12 -5.65 13.65
C GLN A 20 6.73 -5.81 12.18
N THR A 21 5.45 -5.62 11.84
CA THR A 21 5.00 -5.61 10.45
C THR A 21 4.35 -4.29 10.07
N ALA A 22 4.49 -3.94 8.80
CA ALA A 22 3.50 -3.10 8.13
C ALA A 22 2.62 -4.00 7.25
N ARG A 23 1.38 -3.60 7.03
CA ARG A 23 0.41 -4.39 6.25
C ARG A 23 -0.32 -3.51 5.27
N LEU A 24 -0.57 -4.06 4.09
CA LEU A 24 -1.29 -3.42 3.01
C LEU A 24 -2.64 -4.09 2.81
N TRP A 25 -3.70 -3.28 2.75
CA TRP A 25 -5.07 -3.74 2.70
C TRP A 25 -5.78 -3.13 1.50
N ASP A 26 -6.67 -3.92 0.89
CA ASP A 26 -7.62 -3.42 -0.09
C ASP A 26 -8.81 -2.75 0.61
N VAL A 27 -9.12 -1.51 0.24
CA VAL A 27 -10.21 -0.75 0.88
C VAL A 27 -11.57 -1.36 0.62
N ALA A 28 -11.85 -1.81 -0.62
CA ALA A 28 -13.21 -2.23 -0.97
C ALA A 28 -13.59 -3.61 -0.42
N SER A 29 -12.64 -4.54 -0.36
CA SER A 29 -12.86 -5.90 0.14
C SER A 29 -12.44 -6.09 1.60
N GLY A 30 -11.67 -5.16 2.17
CA GLY A 30 -11.07 -5.30 3.50
C GLY A 30 -10.02 -6.41 3.59
N LYS A 31 -9.60 -6.99 2.46
CA LYS A 31 -8.63 -8.09 2.44
C LYS A 31 -7.21 -7.59 2.61
N LEU A 32 -6.41 -8.37 3.32
CA LEU A 32 -4.97 -8.19 3.39
C LEU A 32 -4.35 -8.56 2.04
N ILE A 33 -3.65 -7.62 1.41
CA ILE A 33 -2.94 -7.82 0.15
C ILE A 33 -1.52 -8.32 0.42
N SER A 34 -0.83 -7.69 1.38
CA SER A 34 0.57 -7.99 1.65
C SER A 34 0.96 -7.65 3.08
N THR A 35 1.91 -8.41 3.60
CA THR A 35 2.61 -8.13 4.87
C THR A 35 4.04 -7.73 4.52
N LEU A 36 4.44 -6.54 4.93
CA LEU A 36 5.78 -5.98 4.78
C LEU A 36 6.61 -6.42 6.01
N GLU A 37 7.32 -7.52 5.85
CA GLU A 37 8.11 -8.19 6.89
C GLU A 37 9.60 -7.83 6.79
N GLY A 38 10.37 -8.08 7.85
CA GLY A 38 11.82 -7.82 7.88
C GLY A 38 12.23 -6.60 8.73
N HIS A 39 11.27 -5.96 9.38
CA HIS A 39 11.55 -5.02 10.46
C HIS A 39 11.99 -5.80 11.71
N SER A 40 13.03 -5.31 12.41
CA SER A 40 13.58 -5.93 13.62
C SER A 40 12.96 -5.39 14.92
N GLY A 41 11.89 -4.60 14.81
CA GLY A 41 11.31 -3.84 15.90
C GLY A 41 10.01 -3.18 15.49
N PHE A 42 9.40 -2.42 16.41
CA PHE A 42 8.05 -1.90 16.22
C PHE A 42 7.99 -0.92 15.05
N VAL A 43 7.08 -1.19 14.12
CA VAL A 43 6.76 -0.24 13.07
C VAL A 43 5.80 0.79 13.67
N LEU A 44 6.24 2.04 13.73
CA LEU A 44 5.50 3.10 14.40
C LEU A 44 4.91 4.13 13.45
N ALA A 45 5.44 4.20 12.23
CA ALA A 45 4.99 5.12 11.19
C ALA A 45 4.84 4.39 9.86
N VAL A 46 3.86 4.80 9.07
CA VAL A 46 3.70 4.35 7.68
C VAL A 46 3.20 5.51 6.82
N ALA A 47 3.66 5.59 5.58
CA ALA A 47 3.22 6.59 4.62
C ALA A 47 3.28 6.03 3.19
N PHE A 48 2.38 6.51 2.34
CA PHE A 48 2.48 6.29 0.89
C PHE A 48 3.29 7.42 0.25
N SER A 49 4.04 7.10 -0.80
CA SER A 49 4.58 8.12 -1.68
C SER A 49 3.44 8.82 -2.44
N PRO A 50 3.55 10.12 -2.76
CA PRO A 50 2.50 10.85 -3.48
C PRO A 50 2.18 10.29 -4.87
N ASP A 51 3.14 9.62 -5.50
CA ASP A 51 2.96 8.94 -6.79
C ASP A 51 2.32 7.55 -6.66
N GLY A 52 2.14 7.05 -5.43
CA GLY A 52 1.54 5.75 -5.16
C GLY A 52 2.41 4.54 -5.49
N ASN A 53 3.71 4.72 -5.75
CA ASN A 53 4.61 3.63 -6.16
C ASN A 53 5.36 2.97 -5.00
N HIS A 54 5.41 3.61 -3.83
CA HIS A 54 6.16 3.14 -2.67
C HIS A 54 5.41 3.34 -1.36
N ILE A 55 5.77 2.51 -0.39
CA ILE A 55 5.35 2.63 1.01
C ILE A 55 6.61 2.82 1.85
N ALA A 56 6.60 3.83 2.71
CA ALA A 56 7.62 4.04 3.73
C ALA A 56 7.12 3.49 5.06
N ALA A 57 7.94 2.67 5.72
CA ALA A 57 7.67 2.14 7.06
C ALA A 57 8.82 2.50 8.01
N GLY A 58 8.50 3.18 9.10
CA GLY A 58 9.47 3.67 10.07
C GLY A 58 9.57 2.79 11.32
N GLN A 59 10.79 2.38 11.67
CA GLN A 59 11.12 1.65 12.88
C GLN A 59 12.27 2.34 13.62
N GLY A 60 12.00 2.94 14.78
CA GLY A 60 13.03 3.63 15.55
C GLY A 60 13.71 4.74 14.72
N GLN A 61 14.98 4.55 14.39
CA GLN A 61 15.78 5.48 13.57
C GLN A 61 15.89 5.06 12.09
N THR A 62 15.28 3.94 11.70
CA THR A 62 15.35 3.41 10.34
C THR A 62 14.02 3.64 9.61
N VAL A 63 14.12 3.88 8.31
CA VAL A 63 12.97 3.91 7.39
C VAL A 63 13.26 2.92 6.28
N THR A 64 12.35 1.97 6.08
CA THR A 64 12.41 1.03 4.96
C THR A 64 11.41 1.48 3.89
N LEU A 65 11.88 1.55 2.66
CA LEU A 65 11.05 1.81 1.49
C LEU A 65 10.70 0.48 0.83
N TRP A 66 9.41 0.27 0.63
CA TRP A 66 8.87 -0.90 -0.03
C TRP A 66 8.29 -0.48 -1.39
N PRO A 67 8.68 -1.13 -2.49
CA PRO A 67 7.96 -0.97 -3.75
C PRO A 67 6.54 -1.52 -3.59
N MET A 68 5.59 -0.93 -4.31
CA MET A 68 4.22 -1.44 -4.32
C MET A 68 4.19 -2.85 -4.95
N PRO A 69 3.61 -3.86 -4.27
CA PRO A 69 3.51 -5.21 -4.83
C PRO A 69 2.69 -5.19 -6.13
N GLU A 70 3.17 -5.93 -7.13
CA GLU A 70 2.52 -6.08 -8.44
C GLU A 70 1.06 -6.53 -8.31
N LEU A 71 0.73 -7.33 -7.29
CA LEU A 71 -0.64 -7.78 -7.00
C LEU A 71 -1.60 -6.61 -6.71
N ALA A 72 -1.12 -5.53 -6.10
CA ALA A 72 -1.92 -4.32 -5.88
C ALA A 72 -2.16 -3.57 -7.20
N VAL A 73 -1.19 -3.61 -8.12
CA VAL A 73 -1.32 -3.05 -9.48
C VAL A 73 -2.33 -3.86 -10.29
N GLU A 74 -2.29 -5.19 -10.23
CA GLU A 74 -3.26 -6.06 -10.91
C GLU A 74 -4.70 -5.82 -10.43
N LEU A 75 -4.90 -5.73 -9.11
CA LEU A 75 -6.23 -5.43 -8.53
C LEU A 75 -6.75 -4.05 -8.94
N ALA A 76 -5.86 -3.04 -9.02
CA ALA A 76 -6.21 -1.72 -9.53
C ALA A 76 -6.62 -1.79 -11.03
N CYS A 77 -5.91 -2.59 -11.82
CA CYS A 77 -6.21 -2.80 -13.25
C CYS A 77 -7.53 -3.54 -13.50
N GLU A 78 -7.82 -4.61 -12.74
CA GLU A 78 -9.10 -5.32 -12.83
C GLU A 78 -10.29 -4.40 -12.57
N ARG A 79 -10.15 -3.49 -11.60
CA ARG A 79 -11.20 -2.51 -11.28
C ARG A 79 -11.34 -1.43 -12.35
N ALA A 80 -10.24 -0.93 -12.90
CA ALA A 80 -10.29 0.02 -14.00
C ALA A 80 -11.05 -0.56 -15.20
N ARG A 81 -10.85 -1.85 -15.51
CA ARG A 81 -11.60 -2.59 -16.54
C ARG A 81 -13.09 -2.73 -16.21
N LYS A 82 -13.43 -2.99 -14.94
CA LYS A 82 -14.81 -3.25 -14.51
C LYS A 82 -15.68 -2.00 -14.39
N PHE A 83 -15.09 -0.85 -14.02
CA PHE A 83 -15.84 0.37 -13.72
C PHE A 83 -15.53 1.56 -14.64
N GLY A 84 -14.62 1.40 -15.61
CA GLY A 84 -14.48 2.33 -16.75
C GLY A 84 -14.11 3.78 -16.40
N SER A 85 -13.48 4.06 -15.27
CA SER A 85 -13.39 5.42 -14.73
C SER A 85 -12.06 5.79 -14.07
N TYR A 86 -10.89 5.48 -14.66
CA TYR A 86 -9.62 6.03 -14.14
C TYR A 86 -8.56 6.27 -15.25
N PRO A 87 -8.52 7.47 -15.87
CA PRO A 87 -7.58 7.77 -16.95
C PRO A 87 -6.09 7.67 -16.55
N ARG A 88 -5.75 7.73 -15.26
CA ARG A 88 -4.39 7.50 -14.77
C ARG A 88 -4.01 6.02 -14.67
N VAL A 89 -4.99 5.14 -14.43
CA VAL A 89 -4.77 3.69 -14.27
C VAL A 89 -4.71 3.00 -15.64
N ALA A 90 -5.43 3.52 -16.64
CA ALA A 90 -5.39 3.02 -18.01
C ALA A 90 -3.95 2.92 -18.58
N LYS A 91 -3.13 3.94 -18.34
CA LYS A 91 -1.73 4.01 -18.80
C LYS A 91 -0.81 2.97 -18.13
N ILE A 92 -1.11 2.56 -16.90
CA ILE A 92 -0.37 1.53 -16.15
C ILE A 92 -0.84 0.12 -16.56
N CYS A 93 -2.11 0.00 -16.94
CA CYS A 93 -2.78 -1.27 -17.25
C CYS A 93 -2.84 -1.62 -18.75
N GLY A 94 -2.25 -0.79 -19.62
CA GLY A 94 -2.23 -0.99 -21.08
C GLY A 94 -3.60 -0.82 -21.76
N LEU A 95 -4.46 0.07 -21.23
CA LEU A 95 -5.78 0.42 -21.79
C LEU A 95 -5.76 1.78 -22.50
#